data_AF-A0A4R4T693-F1
#
_entry.id   AF-A0A4R4T693-F1
#
_cell.length_a   1.000
_cell.length_b   1.000
_cell.length_c   1.000
_cell.angle_alpha   90.00
_cell.angle_beta   90.00
_cell.angle_gamma   90.00
#
_symmetry.space_group_name_H-M   'P 1'
#
loop_
_entity.id
_entity.type
_entity.pdbx_description
1 polymer ?
#
loop_
_entity_poly.entity_id
_entity_poly.type
_entity_poly.pdbx_seq_one_letter_code
_entity_poly.pdbx_strand_id
1 'polypeptide(L)'
;MRPPARNGRIGCRSHRGREPVKKSAPYLLPEGRERVLEMIGKGHYIPAIKLVREITGLGLKEAKYYVDGLKGEAFARVVSPEAQGRARVLIAEGRPKEAVKLIRRELGLDSRAAKDYVRSLQGGLISTAPAGMLSDRVRAFKQAGDHESAIALVCAETGMRRDEALRFVEAIR
;
A
#
# COMPACT_ATOMS: atom_id res chain seq x y z
N MET A 1 58.86 29.27 16.34
CA MET A 1 57.86 28.92 17.38
C MET A 1 56.56 28.48 16.70
N ARG A 2 56.07 27.30 17.09
CA ARG A 2 54.75 26.66 16.81
C ARG A 2 54.47 26.04 15.41
N PRO A 3 53.74 24.91 15.35
CA PRO A 3 53.97 23.80 14.42
C PRO A 3 52.92 23.67 13.30
N PRO A 4 53.13 22.81 12.28
CA PRO A 4 52.11 22.48 11.28
C PRO A 4 51.02 21.57 11.86
N ALA A 5 49.76 21.95 11.65
CA ALA A 5 48.60 21.18 12.07
C ALA A 5 48.36 19.95 11.18
N ARG A 6 48.00 18.88 11.86
CA ARG A 6 47.88 17.48 11.42
C ARG A 6 46.67 17.21 10.51
N ASN A 7 46.91 16.31 9.56
CA ASN A 7 46.09 15.15 9.17
C ASN A 7 44.57 15.21 9.45
N GLY A 8 43.80 15.25 8.36
CA GLY A 8 42.41 14.81 8.30
C GLY A 8 42.17 13.97 7.04
N ARG A 9 42.95 12.89 6.86
CA ARG A 9 42.67 11.83 5.88
C ARG A 9 41.36 11.15 6.27
N ILE A 10 40.22 11.68 5.84
CA ILE A 10 38.97 10.92 5.83
C ILE A 10 39.04 10.05 4.58
N GLY A 11 39.54 8.84 4.78
CA GLY A 11 39.52 7.82 3.75
C GLY A 11 38.08 7.57 3.32
N CYS A 12 37.80 7.83 2.05
CA CYS A 12 36.70 7.21 1.32
C CYS A 12 37.03 5.72 1.20
N ARG A 13 36.85 4.98 2.31
CA ARG A 13 37.21 3.58 2.40
C ARG A 13 35.98 2.73 2.09
N SER A 14 36.13 1.96 1.00
CA SER A 14 35.30 0.84 0.58
C SER A 14 33.95 1.14 -0.06
N HIS A 15 34.01 1.47 -1.34
CA HIS A 15 33.29 0.66 -2.33
C HIS A 15 33.74 -0.80 -2.16
N ARG A 16 33.05 -1.58 -1.34
CA ARG A 16 33.03 -3.03 -1.50
C ARG A 16 31.64 -3.39 -1.95
N GLY A 17 31.56 -3.79 -3.21
CA GLY A 17 30.37 -4.36 -3.80
C GLY A 17 29.83 -5.46 -2.90
N ARG A 18 28.53 -5.40 -2.68
CA ARG A 18 27.73 -6.62 -2.62
C ARG A 18 26.70 -6.50 -3.72
N GLU A 19 26.74 -7.50 -4.58
CA GLU A 19 25.91 -7.74 -5.74
C GLU A 19 24.41 -7.59 -5.43
N PRO A 20 23.58 -7.33 -6.46
CA PRO A 20 22.15 -7.11 -6.30
C PRO A 20 21.45 -8.43 -5.98
N VAL A 21 21.45 -8.81 -4.71
CA VAL A 21 20.64 -9.93 -4.26
C VAL A 21 19.20 -9.43 -4.18
N LYS A 22 18.42 -9.74 -5.22
CA LYS A 22 16.95 -9.75 -5.19
C LYS A 22 16.50 -10.59 -3.99
N LYS A 23 16.33 -9.95 -2.84
CA LYS A 23 15.62 -10.51 -1.70
C LYS A 23 14.60 -9.47 -1.29
N SER A 24 13.45 -9.53 -1.97
CA SER A 24 12.18 -8.99 -1.51
C SER A 24 12.11 -9.21 0.00
N ALA A 25 12.21 -8.16 0.80
CA ALA A 25 12.47 -8.25 2.24
C ALA A 25 11.48 -9.21 2.94
N PRO A 26 11.86 -10.47 3.29
CA PRO A 26 10.90 -11.42 3.84
C PRO A 26 10.96 -11.54 5.37
N TYR A 27 11.77 -10.75 6.08
CA TYR A 27 12.06 -11.00 7.50
C TYR A 27 11.86 -9.80 8.43
N LEU A 28 10.91 -8.92 8.13
CA LEU A 28 10.39 -8.06 9.20
C LEU A 28 9.47 -8.91 10.06
N LEU A 29 9.92 -9.20 11.29
CA LEU A 29 9.05 -9.73 12.34
C LEU A 29 7.76 -8.89 12.38
N PRO A 30 6.59 -9.51 12.59
CA PRO A 30 5.29 -8.83 12.51
C PRO A 30 5.24 -7.55 13.36
N GLU A 31 5.92 -7.56 14.52
CA GLU A 31 6.05 -6.39 15.41
C GLU A 31 6.80 -5.21 14.77
N GLY A 32 7.91 -5.48 14.06
CA GLY A 32 8.68 -4.45 13.38
C GLY A 32 7.90 -3.85 12.21
N ARG A 33 7.13 -4.67 11.48
CA ARG A 33 6.26 -4.19 10.39
C ARG A 33 5.19 -3.26 10.95
N GLU A 34 4.56 -3.63 12.06
CA GLU A 34 3.52 -2.84 12.69
C GLU A 34 4.04 -1.49 13.18
N ARG A 35 5.25 -1.47 13.77
CA ARG A 35 5.90 -0.22 14.18
C ARG A 35 6.21 0.70 13.00
N VAL A 36 6.63 0.13 11.87
CA VAL A 36 6.86 0.87 10.63
C VAL A 36 5.54 1.46 10.11
N LEU A 37 4.46 0.67 10.10
CA LEU A 37 3.13 1.15 9.69
C LEU A 37 2.62 2.28 10.59
N GLU A 38 2.81 2.19 11.90
CA GLU A 38 2.42 3.24 12.84
C GLU A 38 3.20 4.54 12.58
N MET A 39 4.52 4.46 12.39
CA MET A 39 5.34 5.62 12.05
C MET A 39 4.94 6.24 10.72
N ILE A 40 4.61 5.44 9.71
CA ILE A 40 4.12 5.91 8.41
C ILE A 40 2.79 6.65 8.58
N GLY A 41 1.86 6.11 9.37
CA GLY A 41 0.58 6.74 9.68
C GLY A 41 0.75 8.10 10.39
N LYS A 42 1.77 8.23 11.24
CA LYS A 42 2.15 9.49 11.91
C LYS A 42 2.94 10.45 11.01
N GLY A 43 3.26 10.10 9.76
CA GLY A 43 4.06 10.92 8.84
C GLY A 43 5.57 10.87 9.07
N HIS A 44 6.04 9.98 9.94
CA HIS A 44 7.44 9.85 10.35
C HIS A 44 8.23 8.92 9.39
N TYR A 45 8.38 9.32 8.12
CA TYR A 45 8.99 8.46 7.10
C TYR A 45 10.50 8.22 7.27
N ILE A 46 11.25 9.23 7.70
CA ILE A 46 12.71 9.13 7.90
C ILE A 46 13.05 8.09 8.98
N PRO A 47 12.45 8.14 10.19
CA PRO A 47 12.70 7.11 11.20
C PRO A 47 12.12 5.74 10.79
N ALA A 48 11.03 5.67 10.03
CA ALA A 48 10.54 4.40 9.47
C ALA A 48 11.58 3.74 8.54
N ILE A 49 12.21 4.51 7.65
CA ILE A 49 13.28 4.01 6.76
C ILE A 49 14.50 3.58 7.59
N LYS A 50 14.88 4.34 8.63
CA LYS A 50 15.98 3.94 9.52
C LYS A 50 15.69 2.60 10.19
N LEU A 51 14.51 2.44 10.78
CA LEU A 51 14.12 1.21 11.45
C LEU A 51 14.14 0.01 10.50
N VAL A 52 13.60 0.17 9.28
CA VAL A 52 13.66 -0.88 8.25
C VAL A 52 15.12 -1.26 7.95
N ARG A 53 16.03 -0.28 7.82
CA ARG A 53 17.45 -0.56 7.58
C ARG A 53 18.11 -1.28 8.75
N GLU A 54 17.80 -0.92 9.99
CA GLU A 54 18.36 -1.55 11.18
C GLU A 54 17.90 -3.00 11.33
N ILE A 55 16.62 -3.27 11.05
CA ILE A 55 16.05 -4.62 11.18
C ILE A 55 16.46 -5.53 10.02
N THR A 56 16.43 -5.01 8.78
CA THR A 56 16.60 -5.85 7.58
C THR A 56 18.01 -5.79 6.98
N GLY A 57 18.84 -4.83 7.41
CA GLY A 57 20.17 -4.60 6.83
C GLY A 57 20.14 -4.04 5.39
N LEU A 58 18.98 -3.60 4.89
CA LEU A 58 18.82 -3.13 3.52
C LEU A 58 19.57 -1.82 3.25
N GLY A 59 19.97 -1.64 1.98
CA GLY A 59 20.48 -0.37 1.48
C GLY A 59 19.42 0.73 1.53
N LEU A 60 19.85 2.00 1.52
CA LEU A 60 18.94 3.15 1.63
C LEU A 60 17.84 3.15 0.55
N LYS A 61 18.19 2.75 -0.68
CA LYS A 61 17.25 2.68 -1.81
C LYS A 61 16.16 1.64 -1.57
N GLU A 62 16.55 0.42 -1.18
CA GLU A 62 15.63 -0.69 -0.94
C GLU A 62 14.73 -0.43 0.26
N ALA A 63 15.29 0.08 1.37
CA ALA A 63 14.51 0.44 2.54
C ALA A 63 13.49 1.55 2.25
N LYS A 64 13.85 2.54 1.43
CA LYS A 64 12.92 3.55 0.95
C LYS A 64 11.81 2.91 0.11
N TYR A 65 12.15 2.04 -0.83
CA TYR A 65 11.16 1.38 -1.70
C TYR A 65 10.17 0.54 -0.89
N TYR A 66 10.67 -0.18 0.11
CA TYR A 66 9.86 -0.97 1.03
C TYR A 66 8.88 -0.09 1.83
N VAL A 67 9.37 0.99 2.44
CA VAL A 67 8.51 1.95 3.16
C VAL A 67 7.50 2.61 2.22
N ASP A 68 7.87 2.91 0.98
CA ASP A 68 6.97 3.49 -0.02
C ASP A 68 5.82 2.52 -0.38
N GLY A 69 6.11 1.22 -0.51
CA GLY A 69 5.08 0.20 -0.71
C GLY A 69 4.11 0.09 0.48
N LEU A 70 4.64 0.17 1.70
CA LEU A 70 3.84 0.11 2.92
C LEU A 70 2.98 1.35 3.18
N LYS A 71 3.24 2.48 2.52
CA LYS A 71 2.40 3.69 2.66
C LYS A 71 0.96 3.43 2.27
N GLY A 72 0.72 2.77 1.14
CA GLY A 72 -0.63 2.44 0.69
C GLY A 72 -1.40 1.63 1.72
N GLU A 73 -0.74 0.62 2.32
CA GLU A 73 -1.32 -0.23 3.37
C GLU A 73 -1.54 0.53 4.70
N ALA A 74 -0.55 1.32 5.13
CA ALA A 74 -0.65 2.12 6.35
C ALA A 74 -1.82 3.10 6.25
N PHE A 75 -1.94 3.80 5.11
CA PHE A 75 -3.06 4.70 4.87
C PHE A 75 -4.38 3.94 4.74
N ALA A 76 -4.41 2.75 4.13
CA ALA A 76 -5.62 1.93 4.08
C ALA A 76 -6.14 1.51 5.47
N ARG A 77 -5.28 1.43 6.50
CA ARG A 77 -5.73 1.19 7.88
C ARG A 77 -6.33 2.43 8.55
N VAL A 78 -5.87 3.62 8.16
CA VAL A 78 -6.37 4.89 8.71
C VAL A 78 -7.63 5.35 7.95
N VAL A 79 -7.71 5.09 6.64
CA VAL A 79 -8.85 5.47 5.80
C VAL A 79 -10.05 4.58 6.06
N SER A 80 -11.19 5.17 6.48
CA SER A 80 -12.46 4.45 6.63
C SER A 80 -12.85 3.72 5.33
N PRO A 81 -13.34 2.47 5.37
CA PRO A 81 -13.68 1.68 4.19
C PRO A 81 -14.68 2.39 3.25
N GLU A 82 -15.61 3.19 3.79
CA GLU A 82 -16.51 4.02 2.97
C GLU A 82 -15.77 5.09 2.17
N ALA A 83 -14.81 5.80 2.79
CA ALA A 83 -14.01 6.81 2.12
C ALA A 83 -13.11 6.19 1.04
N GLN A 84 -12.62 4.97 1.25
CA GLN A 84 -11.90 4.20 0.23
C GLN A 84 -12.81 3.89 -0.97
N GLY A 85 -14.03 3.42 -0.71
CA GLY A 85 -15.01 3.12 -1.75
C GLY A 85 -15.35 4.36 -2.59
N ARG A 86 -15.64 5.49 -1.94
CA ARG A 86 -15.91 6.76 -2.63
C ARG A 86 -14.70 7.26 -3.42
N ALA A 87 -13.49 7.16 -2.86
CA ALA A 87 -12.27 7.52 -3.57
C ALA A 87 -12.03 6.66 -4.83
N ARG A 88 -12.38 5.37 -4.79
CA ARG A 88 -12.28 4.49 -5.97
C ARG A 88 -13.28 4.82 -7.05
N VAL A 89 -14.53 5.09 -6.70
CA VAL A 89 -15.55 5.53 -7.67
C VAL A 89 -15.04 6.76 -8.41
N LEU A 90 -14.54 7.75 -7.67
CA LEU A 90 -13.95 8.96 -8.25
C LEU A 90 -12.73 8.68 -9.13
N ILE A 91 -11.91 7.68 -8.79
CA ILE A 91 -10.78 7.25 -9.63
C ILE A 91 -11.28 6.59 -10.93
N ALA A 92 -12.28 5.72 -10.84
CA ALA A 92 -12.87 5.02 -11.99
C ALA A 92 -13.60 5.99 -12.94
N GLU A 93 -14.23 7.03 -12.40
CA GLU A 93 -14.81 8.14 -13.16
C GLU A 93 -13.76 9.07 -13.81
N GLY A 94 -12.46 8.81 -13.63
CA GLY A 94 -11.39 9.65 -14.18
C GLY A 94 -11.17 10.96 -13.41
N ARG A 95 -11.65 11.06 -12.16
CA ARG A 95 -11.54 12.24 -11.29
C ARG A 95 -10.58 12.02 -10.10
N PRO A 96 -9.29 11.72 -10.32
CA PRO A 96 -8.35 11.43 -9.23
C PRO A 96 -8.07 12.63 -8.32
N LYS A 97 -8.21 13.87 -8.83
CA LYS A 97 -8.05 15.09 -8.02
C LYS A 97 -9.10 15.19 -6.91
N GLU A 98 -10.33 14.78 -7.21
CA GLU A 98 -11.44 14.79 -6.26
C GLU A 98 -11.28 13.69 -5.22
N ALA A 99 -10.80 12.51 -5.62
CA ALA A 99 -10.43 11.45 -4.69
C ALA A 99 -9.38 11.93 -3.68
N VAL A 100 -8.33 12.64 -4.13
CA VAL A 100 -7.33 13.24 -3.24
C VAL A 100 -7.98 14.22 -2.27
N LYS A 101 -8.87 15.10 -2.75
CA LYS A 101 -9.56 16.10 -1.91
C LYS A 101 -10.42 15.45 -0.84
N LEU A 102 -11.14 14.39 -1.18
CA LEU A 102 -11.96 13.61 -0.26
C LEU A 102 -11.09 12.98 0.85
N ILE A 103 -10.01 12.30 0.48
CA ILE A 103 -9.09 11.65 1.43
C ILE A 103 -8.43 12.66 2.38
N ARG A 104 -8.07 13.84 1.87
CA ARG A 104 -7.54 14.93 2.71
C ARG A 104 -8.56 15.44 3.72
N ARG A 105 -9.83 15.62 3.29
CA ARG A 105 -10.88 16.16 4.15
C ARG A 105 -11.27 15.16 5.26
N GLU A 106 -11.39 13.89 4.91
CA GLU A 106 -11.83 12.85 5.85
C GLU A 106 -10.77 12.49 6.90
N LEU A 107 -9.48 12.56 6.54
CA LEU A 107 -8.40 12.02 7.38
C LEU A 107 -7.41 13.07 7.88
N GLY A 108 -7.56 14.33 7.44
CA GLY A 108 -6.58 15.37 7.70
C GLY A 108 -5.22 15.09 7.07
N LEU A 109 -5.13 14.18 6.10
CA LEU A 109 -3.86 13.83 5.45
C LEU A 109 -3.32 15.00 4.62
N ASP A 110 -1.99 15.10 4.58
CA ASP A 110 -1.30 16.04 3.70
C ASP A 110 -1.54 15.73 2.22
N SER A 111 -1.41 16.77 1.39
CA SER A 111 -1.56 16.66 -0.07
C SER A 111 -0.69 15.59 -0.71
N ARG A 112 0.49 15.33 -0.14
CA ARG A 112 1.42 14.32 -0.63
C ARG A 112 0.97 12.91 -0.25
N ALA A 113 0.55 12.70 0.99
CA ALA A 113 0.06 11.42 1.49
C ALA A 113 -1.23 11.00 0.75
N ALA A 114 -2.17 11.92 0.56
CA ALA A 114 -3.40 11.63 -0.17
C ALA A 114 -3.16 11.30 -1.66
N LYS A 115 -2.21 11.98 -2.32
CA LYS A 115 -1.80 11.63 -3.69
C LYS A 115 -1.14 10.26 -3.78
N ASP A 116 -0.28 9.95 -2.81
CA ASP A 116 0.39 8.65 -2.71
C ASP A 116 -0.64 7.52 -2.54
N TYR A 117 -1.60 7.71 -1.65
CA TYR A 117 -2.71 6.78 -1.43
C TYR A 117 -3.57 6.57 -2.68
N VAL A 118 -3.97 7.66 -3.36
CA VAL A 118 -4.73 7.57 -4.62
C VAL A 118 -3.94 6.87 -5.72
N ARG A 119 -2.62 7.08 -5.79
CA ARG A 119 -1.75 6.33 -6.71
C ARG A 119 -1.67 4.85 -6.36
N SER A 120 -1.60 4.49 -5.07
CA SER A 120 -1.68 3.09 -4.63
C SER A 120 -3.02 2.44 -4.96
N LEU A 121 -4.13 3.20 -4.86
CA LEU A 121 -5.46 2.74 -5.29
C LEU A 121 -5.53 2.55 -6.81
N GLN A 122 -4.97 3.48 -7.60
CA GLN A 122 -4.88 3.36 -9.06
C GLN A 122 -4.00 2.19 -9.50
N GLY A 123 -2.93 1.89 -8.74
CA GLY A 123 -2.03 0.77 -9.01
C GLY A 123 -2.61 -0.61 -8.68
N GLY A 124 -3.86 -0.69 -8.20
CA GLY A 124 -4.52 -1.97 -7.88
C GLY A 124 -3.91 -2.73 -6.69
N LEU A 125 -2.97 -2.13 -5.96
CA LEU A 125 -2.25 -2.76 -4.84
C LEU A 125 -3.11 -2.95 -3.59
N ILE A 126 -4.27 -2.28 -3.53
CA ILE A 126 -5.24 -2.41 -2.45
C ILE A 126 -6.45 -3.13 -3.04
N SER A 127 -6.60 -4.43 -2.83
CA SER A 127 -7.85 -5.15 -3.10
C SER A 127 -8.78 -4.95 -1.91
N THR A 128 -9.71 -4.01 -2.03
CA THR A 128 -10.86 -3.92 -1.12
C THR A 128 -12.07 -4.40 -1.89
N ALA A 129 -12.76 -5.40 -1.36
CA ALA A 129 -14.03 -5.82 -1.92
C ALA A 129 -14.98 -4.61 -1.87
N PRO A 130 -15.79 -4.37 -2.93
CA PRO A 130 -16.78 -3.30 -2.89
C PRO A 130 -17.64 -3.45 -1.64
N ALA A 131 -17.96 -2.37 -0.92
CA ALA A 131 -18.89 -2.41 0.20
C ALA A 131 -20.32 -2.25 -0.33
N GLY A 132 -21.24 -3.15 0.06
CA GLY A 132 -22.63 -3.15 -0.43
C GLY A 132 -23.31 -4.51 -0.30
N MET A 133 -24.56 -4.62 -0.74
CA MET A 133 -25.29 -5.89 -0.78
C MET A 133 -24.60 -6.87 -1.74
N LEU A 134 -24.64 -8.18 -1.47
CA LEU A 134 -23.92 -9.19 -2.27
C LEU A 134 -24.16 -9.02 -3.78
N SER A 135 -25.39 -8.71 -4.19
CA SER A 135 -25.74 -8.47 -5.60
C SER A 135 -25.03 -7.29 -6.24
N ASP A 136 -24.84 -6.18 -5.51
CA ASP A 136 -24.16 -4.99 -6.03
C ASP A 136 -22.66 -5.26 -6.22
N ARG A 137 -22.09 -6.02 -5.30
CA ARG A 137 -20.70 -6.47 -5.33
C ARG A 137 -20.43 -7.44 -6.48
N VAL A 138 -21.33 -8.41 -6.68
CA VAL A 138 -21.27 -9.33 -7.83
C VAL A 138 -21.39 -8.58 -9.15
N ARG A 139 -22.29 -7.59 -9.24
CA ARG A 139 -22.44 -6.76 -10.45
C ARG A 139 -21.18 -5.96 -10.75
N ALA A 140 -20.52 -5.39 -9.74
CA ALA A 140 -19.27 -4.65 -9.92
C ALA A 140 -18.15 -5.54 -10.50
N PHE A 141 -18.01 -6.78 -10.01
CA PHE A 141 -17.05 -7.74 -10.56
C PHE A 141 -17.39 -8.14 -12.00
N LYS A 142 -18.67 -8.31 -12.31
CA LYS A 142 -19.15 -8.61 -13.66
C LYS A 142 -18.86 -7.47 -14.65
N GLN A 143 -19.06 -6.22 -14.24
CA GLN A 143 -18.71 -5.03 -15.04
C GLN A 143 -17.20 -4.89 -15.28
N ALA A 144 -16.38 -5.36 -14.34
CA ALA A 144 -14.93 -5.41 -14.48
C ALA A 144 -14.44 -6.60 -15.35
N GLY A 145 -15.34 -7.50 -15.78
CA GLY A 145 -15.01 -8.72 -16.52
C GLY A 145 -14.47 -9.86 -15.63
N ASP A 146 -14.38 -9.65 -14.32
CA ASP A 146 -13.75 -10.56 -13.38
C ASP A 146 -14.79 -11.49 -12.73
N HIS A 147 -15.26 -12.46 -13.52
CA HIS A 147 -16.28 -13.42 -13.10
C HIS A 147 -15.79 -14.35 -11.99
N GLU A 148 -14.50 -14.70 -12.01
CA GLU A 148 -13.88 -15.58 -11.02
C GLU A 148 -13.91 -14.97 -9.62
N SER A 149 -13.60 -13.67 -9.48
CA SER A 149 -13.69 -12.99 -8.19
C SER A 149 -15.14 -12.85 -7.71
N ALA A 150 -16.11 -12.69 -8.62
CA ALA A 150 -17.53 -12.68 -8.26
C ALA A 150 -17.99 -14.03 -7.68
N ILE A 151 -17.57 -15.14 -8.31
CA ILE A 151 -17.90 -16.50 -7.88
C ILE A 151 -17.25 -16.79 -6.52
N ALA A 152 -15.97 -16.43 -6.36
CA ALA A 152 -15.26 -16.61 -5.10
C ALA A 152 -15.92 -15.84 -3.95
N LEU A 153 -16.39 -14.61 -4.21
CA LEU A 153 -17.13 -13.82 -3.23
C LEU A 153 -18.44 -14.49 -2.81
N VAL A 154 -19.24 -14.97 -3.76
CA VAL A 154 -20.50 -15.65 -3.47
C VAL A 154 -20.25 -16.93 -2.68
N CYS A 155 -19.30 -17.77 -3.08
CA CYS A 155 -18.94 -18.98 -2.35
C CYS A 155 -18.52 -18.67 -0.89
N ALA A 156 -17.72 -17.63 -0.69
CA ALA A 156 -17.23 -17.25 0.64
C ALA A 156 -18.34 -16.76 1.57
N GLU A 157 -19.37 -16.13 1.03
CA GLU A 157 -20.39 -15.43 1.83
C GLU A 157 -21.68 -16.22 2.01
N THR A 158 -22.09 -17.01 1.01
CA THR A 158 -23.32 -17.82 1.07
C THR A 158 -23.06 -19.30 1.35
N GLY A 159 -21.80 -19.75 1.29
CA GLY A 159 -21.44 -21.17 1.39
C GLY A 159 -21.85 -22.01 0.18
N MET A 160 -22.32 -21.37 -0.90
CA MET A 160 -22.69 -22.04 -2.15
C MET A 160 -21.47 -22.67 -2.82
N ARG A 161 -21.68 -23.79 -3.52
CA ARG A 161 -20.65 -24.41 -4.36
C ARG A 161 -20.38 -23.55 -5.59
N ARG A 162 -19.16 -23.66 -6.15
CA ARG A 162 -18.70 -22.85 -7.29
C ARG A 162 -19.68 -22.84 -8.48
N ASP A 163 -20.27 -23.99 -8.80
CA ASP A 163 -21.25 -24.13 -9.90
C ASP A 163 -22.53 -23.33 -9.63
N GLU A 164 -22.97 -23.32 -8.38
CA GLU A 164 -24.17 -22.63 -7.92
C GLU A 164 -23.94 -21.12 -7.82
N ALA A 165 -22.74 -20.73 -7.37
CA ALA A 165 -22.27 -19.35 -7.37
C ALA A 165 -22.14 -18.79 -8.80
N LEU A 166 -21.66 -19.58 -9.77
CA LEU A 166 -21.60 -19.18 -11.17
C LEU A 166 -23.00 -18.86 -11.73
N ARG A 167 -23.99 -19.72 -11.46
CA ARG A 167 -25.38 -19.47 -11.87
C ARG A 167 -25.94 -18.22 -11.23
N PHE A 168 -25.63 -17.96 -9.96
CA PHE A 168 -26.03 -16.75 -9.27
C PHE A 168 -25.43 -15.49 -9.92
N VAL A 169 -24.15 -15.52 -10.28
CA VAL A 169 -23.46 -14.42 -10.97
C VAL A 169 -24.02 -14.20 -12.38
N GLU A 170 -24.34 -15.26 -13.11
CA GLU A 170 -24.98 -15.16 -14.43
C GLU A 170 -26.40 -14.60 -14.34
N ALA A 171 -27.18 -15.01 -13.32
CA ALA A 171 -28.56 -14.57 -13.10
C ALA A 171 -28.68 -13.08 -12.75
N ILE A 172 -27.64 -12.46 -12.19
CA ILE A 172 -27.63 -11.02 -11.92
C ILE A 172 -27.41 -10.26 -13.24
N ARG A 173 -28.47 -9.59 -13.71
CA ARG A 173 -28.43 -8.64 -14.84
C ARG A 173 -27.85 -7.28 -14.46
#